data_AF-A0A1I7S2L6-F1
#
_entry.id   AF-A0A1I7S2L6-F1
#
_cell.length_a   1.000
_cell.length_b   1.000
_cell.length_c   1.000
_cell.angle_alpha   90.00
_cell.angle_beta   90.00
_cell.angle_gamma   90.00
#
_symmetry.space_group_name_H-M   'P 1'
#
loop_
_entity.id
_entity.type
_entity.pdbx_description
1 polymer ?
#
loop_
_entity_poly.entity_id
_entity_poly.type
_entity_poly.pdbx_seq_one_letter_code
_entity_poly.pdbx_strand_id
1 'polypeptide(L)'
;MKLVLVTFVVVLTVAHVVGKPQLPPPGDFPPMPPELERILPADAVSKLKSIHTDRSLGFLEKQQKIDEVMSSLPAEILDKIPPPPGFNKLPENVQQQLKSINRSRELSWQQKQEKLRELIHSLPAHLRSILMPPMPGGR
;
A
#
# COMPACT_ATOMS: atom_id res chain seq x y z
N MET A 1 0.25 19.70 -5.39
CA MET A 1 0.53 18.39 -6.00
C MET A 1 -0.10 17.30 -5.14
N LYS A 2 -1.08 16.56 -5.69
CA LYS A 2 -1.89 15.54 -4.98
C LYS A 2 -1.34 14.14 -5.29
N LEU A 3 -1.64 13.16 -4.43
CA LEU A 3 -0.56 12.34 -3.90
C LEU A 3 -0.81 10.85 -3.67
N VAL A 4 0.20 10.05 -4.05
CA VAL A 4 0.12 8.59 -4.22
C VAL A 4 0.95 7.84 -3.23
N LEU A 5 0.31 6.93 -2.51
CA LEU A 5 0.96 5.80 -1.86
C LEU A 5 0.12 4.55 -2.15
N VAL A 6 0.59 3.71 -3.09
CA VAL A 6 0.08 2.35 -3.26
C VAL A 6 1.24 1.39 -3.06
N THR A 7 1.78 1.41 -1.84
CA THR A 7 2.27 0.19 -1.21
C THR A 7 1.47 0.03 0.07
N PHE A 8 0.36 -0.69 -0.09
CA PHE A 8 -0.44 -1.17 1.02
C PHE A 8 0.34 -2.31 1.67
N VAL A 9 1.32 -1.97 2.52
CA VAL A 9 1.56 -2.74 3.73
C VAL A 9 0.87 -2.01 4.87
N VAL A 10 -0.43 -1.79 4.70
CA VAL A 10 -1.30 -1.65 5.86
C VAL A 10 -1.77 -3.07 6.12
N VAL A 11 -1.29 -3.66 7.21
CA VAL A 11 -2.05 -4.70 7.90
C VAL A 11 -3.33 -4.01 8.38
N LEU A 12 -4.30 -3.89 7.48
CA LEU A 12 -5.59 -3.26 7.74
C LEU A 12 -6.49 -4.38 8.26
N THR A 13 -6.42 -4.60 9.56
CA THR A 13 -7.46 -5.33 10.28
C THR A 13 -8.74 -4.51 10.18
N VAL A 14 -9.61 -4.86 9.23
CA VAL A 14 -11.00 -4.44 9.25
C VAL A 14 -11.64 -5.09 10.48
N ALA A 15 -11.74 -4.35 11.56
CA ALA A 15 -12.53 -4.72 12.72
C ALA A 15 -13.78 -3.84 12.77
N HIS A 16 -14.78 -4.17 11.96
CA HIS A 16 -16.17 -3.94 12.30
C HIS A 16 -16.90 -5.26 12.11
N VAL A 17 -17.62 -5.67 13.15
CA VAL A 17 -18.35 -6.93 13.34
C VAL A 17 -17.54 -8.03 14.05
N VAL A 18 -17.68 -8.01 15.38
CA VAL A 18 -17.78 -9.18 16.29
C VAL A 18 -16.76 -10.31 16.10
N GLY A 19 -15.77 -10.34 17.00
CA GLY A 19 -15.16 -11.61 17.44
C GLY A 19 -13.81 -11.97 16.82
N LYS A 20 -12.76 -11.86 17.64
CA LYS A 20 -11.39 -12.39 17.47
C LYS A 20 -10.52 -11.75 16.35
N PRO A 21 -9.27 -11.35 16.67
CA PRO A 21 -8.32 -10.89 15.66
C PRO A 21 -7.77 -12.08 14.90
N GLN A 22 -8.53 -12.60 13.94
CA GLN A 22 -7.99 -13.42 12.88
C GLN A 22 -7.37 -12.48 11.84
N LEU A 23 -6.06 -12.58 11.63
CA LEU A 23 -5.48 -12.20 10.35
C LEU A 23 -6.36 -12.82 9.26
N PRO A 24 -6.72 -12.08 8.19
CA PRO A 24 -7.48 -12.68 7.10
C PRO A 24 -6.79 -13.97 6.68
N PRO A 25 -7.53 -15.06 6.42
CA PRO A 25 -6.94 -16.31 5.96
C PRO A 25 -5.96 -16.01 4.82
N PRO A 26 -4.81 -16.70 4.74
CA PRO A 26 -3.89 -16.54 3.62
C PRO A 26 -4.65 -16.91 2.34
N GLY A 27 -5.16 -15.90 1.62
CA GLY A 27 -6.06 -16.12 0.48
C GLY A 27 -6.86 -14.88 0.06
N ASP A 28 -7.38 -14.10 1.01
CA ASP A 28 -8.27 -12.98 0.70
C ASP A 28 -7.55 -11.64 0.88
N PHE A 29 -6.96 -11.14 -0.21
CA PHE A 29 -6.69 -9.70 -0.29
C PHE A 29 -8.03 -8.95 -0.17
N PRO A 30 -8.07 -7.72 0.37
CA PRO A 30 -9.27 -6.92 0.32
C PRO A 30 -9.61 -6.53 -1.13
N PRO A 31 -10.90 -6.47 -1.51
CA PRO A 31 -11.31 -6.04 -2.84
C PRO A 31 -10.84 -4.61 -3.11
N MET A 32 -10.64 -4.27 -4.38
CA MET A 32 -10.21 -2.94 -4.78
C MET A 32 -11.25 -1.90 -4.32
N PRO A 33 -10.82 -0.77 -3.71
CA PRO A 33 -11.73 0.31 -3.38
C PRO A 33 -12.40 0.88 -4.64
N PRO A 34 -13.73 1.12 -4.63
CA PRO A 34 -14.44 1.66 -5.81
C PRO A 34 -13.89 2.99 -6.32
N GLU A 35 -13.35 3.81 -5.42
CA GLU A 35 -12.73 5.09 -5.78
C GLU A 35 -11.45 4.88 -6.60
N LEU A 36 -10.67 3.84 -6.27
CA LEU A 36 -9.46 3.50 -7.01
C LEU A 36 -9.80 2.94 -8.40
N GLU A 37 -10.85 2.12 -8.51
CA GLU A 37 -11.34 1.59 -9.79
C GLU A 37 -11.72 2.71 -10.78
N ARG A 38 -12.22 3.85 -10.29
CA ARG A 38 -12.58 5.01 -11.14
C ARG A 38 -11.37 5.82 -11.62
N ILE A 39 -10.27 5.77 -10.88
CA ILE A 39 -9.05 6.55 -11.18
C ILE A 39 -8.16 5.79 -12.15
N LEU A 40 -8.10 4.46 -12.00
CA LEU A 40 -7.22 3.61 -12.76
C LEU A 40 -7.76 3.35 -14.18
N PRO A 41 -6.88 3.26 -15.19
CA PRO A 41 -7.23 2.77 -16.52
C PRO A 41 -7.88 1.38 -16.47
N ALA A 42 -8.83 1.12 -17.37
CA ALA A 42 -9.57 -0.14 -17.40
C ALA A 42 -8.66 -1.37 -17.56
N ASP A 43 -7.56 -1.25 -18.30
CA ASP A 43 -6.58 -2.33 -18.47
C ASP A 43 -5.83 -2.61 -17.16
N ALA A 44 -5.46 -1.57 -16.41
CA ALA A 44 -4.82 -1.70 -15.10
C ALA A 44 -5.77 -2.33 -14.07
N VAL A 45 -7.03 -1.89 -14.03
CA VAL A 45 -8.07 -2.49 -13.17
C VAL A 45 -8.24 -3.98 -13.47
N SER A 46 -8.33 -4.35 -14.75
CA SER A 46 -8.46 -5.74 -15.18
C SER A 46 -7.27 -6.61 -14.74
N LYS A 47 -6.05 -6.11 -14.91
CA LYS A 47 -4.82 -6.79 -14.46
C LYS A 47 -4.80 -6.98 -12.93
N LEU A 48 -5.10 -5.92 -12.18
CA LEU A 48 -5.13 -5.97 -10.72
C LEU A 48 -6.20 -6.94 -10.19
N LYS A 49 -7.40 -6.95 -10.80
CA LYS A 49 -8.46 -7.92 -10.46
C LYS A 49 -8.02 -9.35 -10.77
N SER A 50 -7.37 -9.58 -11.92
CA SER A 50 -6.84 -10.90 -12.28
C SER A 50 -5.82 -11.40 -11.25
N ILE A 51 -4.82 -10.59 -10.90
CA ILE A 51 -3.79 -10.92 -9.88
C ILE A 51 -4.45 -11.23 -8.53
N HIS A 52 -5.46 -10.46 -8.16
CA HIS A 52 -6.17 -10.63 -6.91
C HIS A 52 -6.92 -11.98 -6.84
N THR A 53 -7.65 -12.32 -7.90
CA THR A 53 -8.45 -13.56 -7.98
C THR A 53 -7.61 -14.81 -8.26
N ASP A 54 -6.37 -14.64 -8.71
CA ASP A 54 -5.47 -15.75 -9.00
C ASP A 54 -5.10 -16.49 -7.72
N ARG A 55 -5.58 -17.73 -7.59
CA ARG A 55 -5.31 -18.60 -6.43
C ARG A 55 -3.97 -19.33 -6.53
N SER A 56 -3.31 -19.28 -7.68
CA SER A 56 -1.99 -19.89 -7.87
C SER A 56 -0.86 -19.02 -7.30
N LEU A 57 -1.08 -17.72 -7.14
CA LEU A 57 -0.09 -16.77 -6.64
C LEU A 57 -0.12 -16.68 -5.11
N GLY A 58 1.07 -16.78 -4.51
CA GLY A 58 1.29 -16.47 -3.11
C GLY A 58 1.12 -14.97 -2.83
N PHE A 59 0.99 -14.61 -1.54
CA PHE A 59 0.81 -13.22 -1.11
C PHE A 59 1.90 -12.27 -1.63
N LEU A 60 3.17 -12.69 -1.54
CA LEU A 60 4.32 -11.89 -2.00
C LEU A 60 4.32 -11.71 -3.52
N GLU A 61 3.99 -12.76 -4.27
CA GLU A 61 3.91 -12.71 -5.73
C GLU A 61 2.79 -11.77 -6.19
N LYS A 62 1.63 -11.81 -5.51
CA LYS A 62 0.54 -10.85 -5.76
C LYS A 62 1.01 -9.41 -5.55
N GLN A 63 1.68 -9.12 -4.44
CA GLN A 63 2.21 -7.78 -4.14
C GLN A 63 3.21 -7.31 -5.20
N GLN A 64 4.12 -8.18 -5.62
CA GLN A 64 5.10 -7.85 -6.65
C GLN A 64 4.41 -7.54 -7.99
N LYS A 65 3.49 -8.39 -8.44
CA LYS A 65 2.76 -8.15 -9.69
C LYS A 65 1.88 -6.89 -9.64
N ILE A 66 1.29 -6.60 -8.48
CA ILE A 66 0.56 -5.34 -8.26
C ILE A 66 1.51 -4.15 -8.40
N ASP A 67 2.68 -4.18 -7.79
CA ASP A 67 3.69 -3.11 -7.90
C ASP A 67 4.17 -2.90 -9.34
N GLU A 68 4.34 -3.98 -10.11
CA GLU A 68 4.68 -3.90 -11.54
C GLU A 68 3.59 -3.19 -12.34
N VAL A 69 2.32 -3.55 -12.14
CA VAL A 69 1.18 -2.86 -12.79
C VAL A 69 1.17 -1.39 -12.39
N MET A 70 1.29 -1.07 -11.12
CA MET A 70 1.25 0.31 -10.63
C MET A 70 2.45 1.15 -11.10
N SER A 71 3.65 0.57 -11.16
CA SER A 71 4.87 1.25 -11.61
C SER A 71 4.85 1.58 -13.10
N SER A 72 4.09 0.81 -13.88
CA SER A 72 3.87 1.04 -15.32
C SER A 72 2.91 2.19 -15.62
N LEU A 73 2.13 2.65 -14.62
CA LEU A 73 1.15 3.71 -14.83
C LEU A 73 1.81 5.08 -15.09
N PRO A 74 1.13 5.96 -15.85
CA PRO A 74 1.54 7.35 -16.01
C PRO A 74 1.51 8.12 -14.68
N ALA A 75 2.40 9.10 -14.53
CA ALA A 75 2.49 9.90 -13.31
C ALA A 75 1.18 10.66 -13.02
N GLU A 76 0.45 11.06 -14.06
CA GLU A 76 -0.83 11.78 -13.96
C GLU A 76 -1.94 10.90 -13.39
N ILE A 77 -1.94 9.61 -13.71
CA ILE A 77 -2.88 8.64 -13.15
C ILE A 77 -2.54 8.37 -11.71
N LEU A 78 -1.25 8.16 -11.45
CA LEU A 78 -0.75 8.00 -10.10
C LEU A 78 -1.26 9.20 -9.30
N ASP A 79 -0.91 10.45 -9.62
CA ASP A 79 -1.24 11.67 -8.83
C ASP A 79 -2.72 11.85 -8.43
N LYS A 80 -3.66 11.17 -9.10
CA LYS A 80 -5.09 11.17 -8.75
C LYS A 80 -5.43 10.24 -7.58
N ILE A 81 -4.61 9.23 -7.32
CA ILE A 81 -4.81 8.27 -6.22
C ILE A 81 -4.71 9.03 -4.89
N PRO A 82 -5.70 8.92 -3.98
CA PRO A 82 -5.65 9.60 -2.71
C PRO A 82 -4.56 8.99 -1.79
N PRO A 83 -3.90 9.80 -0.95
CA PRO A 83 -2.96 9.29 0.02
C PRO A 83 -3.68 8.50 1.12
N PRO A 84 -2.98 7.59 1.82
CA PRO A 84 -3.59 6.82 2.88
C PRO A 84 -4.03 7.71 4.06
N PRO A 85 -5.02 7.28 4.87
CA PRO A 85 -5.48 8.03 6.03
C PRO A 85 -4.32 8.37 6.98
N GLY A 86 -4.27 9.61 7.46
CA GLY A 86 -3.23 10.07 8.39
C GLY A 86 -1.89 10.40 7.73
N PHE A 87 -1.68 10.12 6.44
CA PHE A 87 -0.43 10.45 5.73
C PHE A 87 -0.12 11.96 5.75
N ASN A 88 -1.16 12.79 5.71
CA ASN A 88 -1.05 14.24 5.82
C ASN A 88 -0.54 14.73 7.19
N LYS A 89 -0.52 13.88 8.22
CA LYS A 89 0.06 14.19 9.54
C LYS A 89 1.58 14.03 9.58
N LEU A 90 2.17 13.43 8.55
CA LEU A 90 3.63 13.29 8.44
C LEU A 90 4.25 14.61 7.99
N PRO A 91 5.47 14.93 8.43
CA PRO A 91 6.25 16.04 7.89
C PRO A 91 6.40 15.95 6.37
N GLU A 92 6.38 17.09 5.67
CA GLU A 92 6.41 17.13 4.20
C GLU A 92 7.64 16.41 3.61
N ASN A 93 8.81 16.52 4.24
CA ASN A 93 10.01 15.81 3.81
C ASN A 93 9.85 14.29 3.90
N VAL A 94 9.26 13.77 4.98
CA VAL A 94 8.97 12.33 5.14
C VAL A 94 7.96 11.87 4.11
N GLN A 95 6.92 12.66 3.87
CA GLN A 95 5.97 12.40 2.79
C GLN A 95 6.70 12.30 1.45
N GLN A 96 7.58 13.25 1.12
CA GLN A 96 8.32 13.26 -0.13
C GLN A 96 9.25 12.05 -0.31
N GLN A 97 9.95 11.64 0.74
CA GLN A 97 10.79 10.45 0.72
C GLN A 97 9.98 9.17 0.47
N LEU A 98 8.86 8.99 1.17
CA LEU A 98 7.96 7.85 0.97
C LEU A 98 7.41 7.78 -0.46
N LYS A 99 7.11 8.94 -1.08
CA LYS A 99 6.68 9.02 -2.49
C LYS A 99 7.77 8.61 -3.44
N SER A 100 8.97 9.17 -3.24
CA SER A 100 10.11 8.95 -4.13
C SER A 100 10.47 7.47 -4.19
N ILE A 101 10.50 6.79 -3.03
CA ILE A 101 10.75 5.35 -2.97
C ILE A 101 9.67 4.59 -3.74
N ASN A 102 8.39 4.89 -3.50
CA ASN A 102 7.28 4.18 -4.14
C ASN A 102 7.17 4.41 -5.65
N ARG A 103 7.50 5.61 -6.13
CA ARG A 103 7.45 5.96 -7.56
C ARG A 103 8.71 5.59 -8.33
N SER A 104 9.75 5.14 -7.64
CA SER A 104 11.00 4.78 -8.30
C SER A 104 10.75 3.61 -9.26
N ARG A 105 11.09 3.83 -10.54
CA ARG A 105 11.10 2.80 -11.57
C ARG A 105 12.42 2.04 -11.61
N GLU A 106 13.41 2.51 -10.86
CA GLU A 106 14.75 1.90 -10.78
C GLU A 106 14.83 0.82 -9.68
N LEU A 107 13.90 0.86 -8.72
CA LEU A 107 13.87 -0.07 -7.59
C LEU A 107 12.90 -1.21 -7.86
N SER A 108 13.33 -2.44 -7.57
CA SER A 108 12.44 -3.58 -7.47
C SER A 108 11.49 -3.44 -6.28
N TRP A 109 10.38 -4.18 -6.28
CA TRP A 109 9.47 -4.21 -5.14
C TRP A 109 10.19 -4.48 -3.81
N GLN A 110 11.09 -5.47 -3.78
CA GLN A 110 11.86 -5.80 -2.58
C GLN A 110 12.74 -4.63 -2.11
N GLN A 111 13.41 -3.96 -3.05
CA GLN A 111 14.25 -2.79 -2.73
C GLN A 111 13.40 -1.61 -2.23
N LYS A 112 12.21 -1.40 -2.79
CA LYS A 112 11.26 -0.39 -2.29
C LYS A 112 10.84 -0.73 -0.86
N GLN A 113 10.44 -1.97 -0.58
CA GLN A 113 10.06 -2.39 0.76
C GLN A 113 11.18 -2.19 1.77
N GLU A 114 12.41 -2.55 1.41
CA GLU A 114 13.56 -2.38 2.28
C GLU A 114 13.81 -0.90 2.60
N LYS A 115 13.83 -0.03 1.58
CA LYS A 115 14.01 1.41 1.79
C LYS A 115 12.87 2.05 2.58
N LEU A 116 11.62 1.61 2.35
CA LEU A 116 10.47 2.06 3.14
C LEU A 116 10.64 1.65 4.60
N ARG A 117 11.03 0.40 4.86
CA ARG A 117 11.27 -0.13 6.21
C ARG A 117 12.37 0.65 6.92
N GLU A 118 13.51 0.87 6.26
CA GLU A 118 14.61 1.67 6.80
C GLU A 118 14.16 3.09 7.14
N LEU A 119 13.46 3.76 6.21
CA LEU A 119 12.94 5.10 6.44
C LEU A 119 11.99 5.12 7.64
N ILE A 120 11.01 4.21 7.69
CA ILE A 120 10.04 4.13 8.79
C ILE A 120 10.72 3.84 10.14
N HIS A 121 11.73 2.98 10.16
CA HIS A 121 12.50 2.66 11.37
C HIS A 121 13.34 3.84 11.86
N SER A 122 13.78 4.71 10.94
CA SER A 122 14.51 5.94 11.28
C SER A 122 13.61 7.05 11.84
N LEU A 123 12.28 6.95 11.67
CA LEU A 123 11.35 7.97 12.13
C LEU A 123 11.18 7.95 13.65
N PRO A 124 10.99 9.15 14.28
CA PRO A 124 10.55 9.25 15.66
C PRO A 124 9.29 8.41 15.95
N ALA A 125 9.18 7.86 17.16
CA ALA A 125 8.12 6.93 17.54
C ALA A 125 6.69 7.47 17.27
N HIS A 126 6.47 8.77 17.47
CA HIS A 126 5.17 9.43 17.25
C HIS A 126 4.80 9.55 15.76
N LEU A 127 5.78 9.59 14.84
CA LEU A 127 5.52 9.56 13.40
C LEU A 127 5.39 8.13 12.90
N ARG A 128 6.20 7.23 13.46
CA ARG A 128 6.13 5.80 13.17
C ARG A 128 4.76 5.22 13.50
N SER A 129 4.12 5.64 14.60
CA SER A 129 2.78 5.18 15.00
C SER A 129 1.66 5.63 14.05
N ILE A 130 1.88 6.68 13.25
CA ILE A 130 0.94 7.12 12.21
C ILE A 130 0.94 6.12 11.05
N LEU A 131 2.12 5.59 10.71
CA LEU A 131 2.34 4.65 9.61
C LEU A 131 2.09 3.19 10.02
N MET A 132 2.45 2.85 11.25
CA MET A 132 2.29 1.53 11.85
C MET A 132 1.50 1.68 13.14
N PRO A 133 0.15 1.66 13.09
CA PRO A 133 -0.64 1.68 14.30
C PRO A 133 -0.26 0.47 15.17
N PRO A 134 -0.17 0.65 16.50
CA PRO A 134 0.14 -0.47 17.39
C PRO A 134 -0.90 -1.57 17.22
N MET A 135 -0.44 -2.83 17.15
CA MET A 135 -1.36 -3.97 17.13
C MET A 135 -2.25 -3.93 18.38
N PRO A 136 -3.59 -4.01 18.25
CA PRO A 136 -4.46 -4.12 19.40
C PRO A 136 -4.22 -5.48 20.07
N GLY A 137 -3.49 -5.50 21.19
CA GLY A 137 -3.23 -6.73 21.94
C GLY A 137 -1.94 -6.80 22.77
N GLY A 138 -1.14 -5.74 22.84
CA GLY A 138 0.02 -5.71 23.75
C GLY A 138 -0.37 -5.54 25.22
N ARG A 139 -0.80 -6.62 25.86
CA ARG A 139 -0.63 -6.85 27.31
C ARG A 139 0.03 -8.19 27.52
#